data_AF-A0A7M1SNI7-F1
#
_entry.id   AF-A0A7M1SNI7-F1
#
_cell.length_a   1.000
_cell.length_b   1.000
_cell.length_c   1.000
_cell.angle_alpha   90.00
_cell.angle_beta   90.00
_cell.angle_gamma   90.00
#
_symmetry.space_group_name_H-M   'P 1'
#
loop_
_entity.id
_entity.type
_entity.pdbx_description
1 polymer ?
#
loop_
_entity_poly.entity_id
_entity_poly.type
_entity_poly.pdbx_seq_one_letter_code
_entity_poly.pdbx_strand_id
1 'polypeptide(L)'
;MIRPDAEQLAAHNRLVSILADLADSGRPAPCVKTPVAEWTSDDPGDQEYVARLCLACFARTACHEYNTNYPEPAGVWAGLTESDRAPRRGRPPKETTDDH
;
A
#
# COMPACT_ATOMS: atom_id res chain seq x y z
N MET A 1 16.69 14.30 2.77
CA MET A 1 15.89 13.20 3.37
C MET A 1 14.97 13.83 4.39
N ILE A 2 13.66 13.83 4.14
CA ILE A 2 12.68 14.32 5.11
C ILE A 2 12.62 13.27 6.22
N ARG A 3 12.83 13.67 7.47
CA ARG A 3 12.67 12.77 8.62
C ARG A 3 11.17 12.57 8.85
N PRO A 4 10.68 11.34 9.07
CA PRO A 4 9.31 11.13 9.48
C PRO A 4 9.06 11.88 10.79
N ASP A 5 7.88 12.48 10.92
CA ASP A 5 7.47 13.07 12.19
C ASP A 5 7.18 11.99 13.24
N ALA A 6 6.93 12.42 14.48
CA ALA A 6 6.71 11.49 15.59
C ALA A 6 5.47 10.60 15.40
N GLU A 7 4.44 11.10 14.70
CA GLU A 7 3.20 10.36 14.46
C GLU A 7 3.40 9.30 13.39
N GLN A 8 4.08 9.64 12.29
CA GLN A 8 4.46 8.69 11.23
C GLN A 8 5.33 7.56 11.81
N LEU A 9 6.30 7.89 12.66
CA LEU A 9 7.14 6.89 13.31
C LEU A 9 6.32 5.98 14.25
N ALA A 10 5.39 6.52 15.02
CA ALA A 10 4.52 5.74 15.90
C ALA A 10 3.59 4.81 15.10
N ALA A 11 3.01 5.30 14.00
CA ALA A 11 2.19 4.51 13.10
C ALA A 11 2.99 3.39 12.41
N HIS A 12 4.20 3.70 11.96
CA HIS A 12 5.13 2.72 11.39
C HIS A 12 5.46 1.62 12.41
N ASN A 13 5.84 2.00 13.63
CA ASN A 13 6.17 1.04 14.69
C ASN A 13 4.97 0.14 15.05
N ARG A 14 3.76 0.70 15.06
CA ARG A 14 2.53 -0.10 15.26
C ARG A 14 2.35 -1.13 14.15
N LEU A 15 2.51 -0.74 12.89
CA LEU A 15 2.41 -1.67 11.77
C LEU A 15 3.46 -2.78 11.87
N VAL A 16 4.72 -2.43 12.14
CA VAL A 16 5.82 -3.38 12.32
C VAL A 16 5.54 -4.37 13.46
N SER A 17 5.02 -3.89 14.59
CA SER A 17 4.63 -4.75 15.73
C SER A 17 3.56 -5.77 15.32
N ILE A 18 2.53 -5.35 14.58
CA ILE A 18 1.47 -6.26 14.11
C ILE A 18 2.04 -7.32 13.16
N LEU A 19 2.97 -6.94 12.28
CA LEU A 19 3.62 -7.88 11.37
C LEU A 19 4.48 -8.90 12.13
N ALA A 20 5.18 -8.47 13.18
CA ALA A 20 5.96 -9.35 14.05
C ALA A 20 5.05 -10.33 14.81
N ASP A 21 3.97 -9.85 15.43
CA ASP A 21 3.01 -10.69 16.17
C ASP A 21 2.38 -11.76 15.25
N LEU A 22 2.10 -11.42 13.99
CA LEU A 22 1.60 -12.35 12.99
C LEU A 22 2.64 -13.41 12.61
N ALA A 23 3.91 -13.03 12.47
CA ALA A 23 4.99 -13.97 12.21
C ALA A 23 5.17 -14.94 13.39
N ASP A 24 5.20 -14.42 14.61
CA ASP A 24 5.37 -15.20 15.84
C ASP A 24 4.20 -16.15 16.12
N SER A 25 2.99 -15.78 15.69
CA SER A 25 1.79 -16.63 15.76
C SER A 25 1.64 -17.62 14.60
N GLY A 26 2.65 -17.74 13.74
CA GLY A 26 2.68 -18.71 12.62
C GLY A 26 1.81 -18.32 11.43
N ARG A 27 1.41 -17.04 11.32
CA ARG A 27 0.61 -16.48 10.23
C ARG A 27 1.31 -15.27 9.60
N PRO A 28 2.58 -15.42 9.17
CA PRO A 28 3.36 -14.30 8.67
C PRO A 28 2.65 -13.63 7.48
N ALA A 29 2.70 -12.30 7.44
CA ALA A 29 2.25 -11.57 6.28
C ALA A 29 3.04 -12.00 5.03
N PRO A 30 2.42 -12.09 3.84
CA PRO A 30 3.12 -12.49 2.62
C PRO A 30 4.38 -11.65 2.35
N CYS A 31 4.33 -10.34 2.64
CA CYS A 31 5.44 -9.41 2.46
C CYS A 31 6.63 -9.62 3.40
N VAL A 32 6.44 -10.36 4.49
CA VAL A 32 7.52 -10.79 5.39
C VAL A 32 8.10 -12.12 4.93
N LYS A 33 7.29 -12.95 4.24
CA LYS A 33 7.67 -14.30 3.81
C LYS A 33 8.41 -14.34 2.47
N THR A 34 8.06 -13.46 1.52
CA THR A 34 8.64 -13.46 0.17
C THR A 34 9.70 -12.36 0.00
N PRO A 35 10.57 -12.44 -1.02
CA PRO A 35 11.68 -11.48 -1.19
C PRO A 35 11.20 -10.03 -1.35
N VAL A 36 11.89 -9.10 -0.69
CA VAL A 36 11.58 -7.66 -0.73
C VAL A 36 11.52 -7.10 -2.15
N ALA A 37 12.37 -7.60 -3.05
CA ALA A 37 12.46 -7.10 -4.43
C ALA A 37 11.14 -7.24 -5.22
N GLU A 38 10.32 -8.25 -4.93
CA GLU A 38 9.02 -8.43 -5.61
C GLU A 38 7.99 -7.37 -5.18
N TRP A 39 8.06 -6.92 -3.92
CA TRP A 39 7.14 -5.93 -3.35
C TRP A 39 7.42 -4.51 -3.80
N THR A 40 8.64 -4.26 -4.27
CA THR A 40 9.13 -2.98 -4.78
C THR A 40 9.45 -3.05 -6.27
N SER A 41 8.96 -4.07 -6.98
CA SER A 41 9.14 -4.18 -8.43
C SER A 41 8.34 -3.08 -9.14
N ASP A 42 8.95 -2.46 -10.15
CA ASP A 42 8.27 -1.51 -11.05
C ASP A 42 7.45 -2.24 -12.13
N ASP A 43 7.58 -3.57 -12.26
CA ASP A 43 6.82 -4.35 -13.23
C ASP A 43 5.34 -4.47 -12.79
N PRO A 44 4.39 -4.04 -13.64
CA PRO A 44 2.96 -4.10 -13.28
C PRO A 44 2.46 -5.52 -12.99
N GLY A 45 2.99 -6.54 -13.67
CA GLY A 45 2.61 -7.93 -13.46
C GLY A 45 3.05 -8.43 -12.09
N ASP A 46 4.28 -8.11 -11.68
CA ASP A 46 4.78 -8.38 -10.33
C ASP A 46 3.94 -7.66 -9.26
N GLN A 47 3.65 -6.38 -9.46
CA GLN A 47 2.82 -5.60 -8.53
C GLN A 47 1.43 -6.19 -8.36
N GLU A 48 0.76 -6.56 -9.46
CA GLU A 48 -0.55 -7.22 -9.42
C GLU A 48 -0.48 -8.58 -8.71
N TYR A 49 0.58 -9.35 -8.97
CA TYR A 49 0.77 -10.66 -8.34
C TYR A 49 0.88 -10.53 -6.82
N VAL A 50 1.78 -9.68 -6.33
CA VAL A 50 1.95 -9.49 -4.87
C VAL A 50 0.76 -8.79 -4.22
N ALA A 51 0.05 -7.92 -4.95
CA ALA A 51 -1.21 -7.32 -4.49
C ALA A 51 -2.29 -8.38 -4.21
N ARG A 52 -2.40 -9.41 -5.05
CA ARG A 52 -3.33 -10.52 -4.82
C ARG A 52 -2.97 -11.32 -3.57
N LEU A 53 -1.68 -11.44 -3.22
CA LEU A 53 -1.26 -12.12 -1.99
C LEU A 53 -1.79 -11.40 -0.73
N CYS A 54 -1.98 -10.07 -0.78
CA CYS A 54 -2.52 -9.32 0.35
C CYS A 54 -3.96 -9.70 0.72
N LEU A 55 -4.74 -10.34 -0.16
CA LEU A 55 -6.17 -10.62 0.08
C LEU A 55 -6.42 -11.50 1.30
N ALA A 56 -5.49 -12.39 1.63
CA ALA A 56 -5.56 -13.26 2.81
C ALA A 56 -4.75 -12.74 4.02
N CYS A 57 -4.15 -11.56 3.91
CA CYS A 57 -3.27 -11.01 4.94
C CYS A 57 -4.07 -10.40 6.11
N PHE A 58 -3.79 -10.85 7.33
CA PHE A 58 -4.45 -10.34 8.52
C PHE A 58 -4.01 -8.94 8.94
N ALA A 59 -2.82 -8.50 8.51
CA ALA A 59 -2.36 -7.13 8.70
C ALA A 59 -2.92 -6.15 7.65
N ARG A 60 -3.73 -6.60 6.67
CA ARG A 60 -4.16 -5.76 5.54
C ARG A 60 -4.82 -4.47 5.99
N THR A 61 -5.68 -4.52 7.02
CA THR A 61 -6.36 -3.33 7.56
C THR A 61 -5.37 -2.33 8.16
N ALA A 62 -4.43 -2.78 9.01
CA ALA A 62 -3.42 -1.91 9.62
C ALA A 62 -2.45 -1.33 8.57
N CYS A 63 -2.09 -2.13 7.56
CA CYS A 63 -1.29 -1.69 6.42
C CYS A 63 -2.01 -0.62 5.60
N HIS A 64 -3.32 -0.79 5.37
CA HIS A 64 -4.14 0.21 4.68
C HIS A 64 -4.22 1.52 5.47
N GLU A 65 -4.46 1.43 6.79
CA GLU A 65 -4.51 2.59 7.68
C GLU A 65 -3.20 3.39 7.68
N TYR A 66 -2.06 2.71 7.85
CA TYR A 66 -0.74 3.36 7.76
C TYR A 66 -0.57 4.10 6.44
N ASN A 67 -0.77 3.40 5.32
CA ASN A 67 -0.49 3.95 3.99
C ASN A 67 -1.53 5.01 3.54
N THR A 68 -2.71 5.05 4.16
CA THR A 68 -3.67 6.13 3.93
C THR A 68 -3.22 7.43 4.61
N ASN A 69 -2.70 7.33 5.84
CA ASN A 69 -2.25 8.48 6.62
C ASN A 69 -0.85 8.97 6.19
N TYR A 70 0.01 8.04 5.77
CA TYR A 70 1.38 8.29 5.34
C TYR A 70 1.64 7.56 4.01
N PRO A 71 1.20 8.13 2.87
CA PRO A 71 1.30 7.47 1.57
C PRO A 71 2.74 7.22 1.15
N GLU A 72 3.06 5.95 0.95
CA GLU A 72 4.35 5.53 0.39
C GLU A 72 4.22 5.46 -1.15
N PRO A 73 5.12 6.15 -1.89
CA PRO A 73 4.98 6.33 -3.32
C PRO A 73 5.26 5.04 -4.12
N ALA A 74 6.06 4.13 -3.54
CA ALA A 74 6.54 2.95 -4.23
C ALA A 74 5.99 1.65 -3.65
N GLY A 75 5.92 0.62 -4.48
CA GLY A 75 5.56 -0.74 -4.14
C GLY A 75 4.09 -0.96 -3.84
N VAL A 76 3.77 -2.17 -3.38
CA VAL A 76 2.41 -2.62 -3.11
C VAL A 76 2.08 -2.53 -1.63
N TRP A 77 0.96 -1.85 -1.34
CA TRP A 77 0.50 -1.60 0.03
C TRP A 77 -0.96 -1.99 0.17
N ALA A 78 -1.27 -2.81 1.17
CA ALA A 78 -2.62 -3.28 1.48
C ALA A 78 -3.38 -3.92 0.30
N GLY A 79 -2.65 -4.47 -0.68
CA GLY A 79 -3.24 -5.03 -1.90
C GLY A 79 -3.55 -4.01 -3.00
N LEU A 80 -3.00 -2.80 -2.89
CA LEU A 80 -3.09 -1.75 -3.89
C LEU A 80 -1.74 -1.57 -4.57
N THR A 81 -1.71 -1.60 -5.90
CA THR A 81 -0.53 -1.26 -6.70
C THR A 81 -0.26 0.24 -6.65
N GLU A 82 0.88 0.69 -7.17
CA GLU A 82 1.14 2.12 -7.31
C GLU A 82 0.08 2.80 -8.19
N SER A 83 -0.36 2.13 -9.26
CA SER A 83 -1.37 2.63 -10.18
C SER A 83 -2.75 2.76 -9.52
N ASP A 84 -3.10 1.86 -8.61
CA ASP A 84 -4.36 1.94 -7.84
C ASP A 84 -4.37 3.15 -6.89
N ARG A 85 -3.20 3.49 -6.33
CA ARG A 85 -3.02 4.61 -5.39
C ARG A 85 -2.73 5.93 -6.08
N ALA A 86 -2.39 5.90 -7.37
CA ALA A 86 -2.17 7.11 -8.14
C ALA A 86 -3.44 7.96 -8.16
N PRO A 87 -3.33 9.29 -7.92
CA PRO A 87 -4.48 10.17 -7.99
C PRO A 87 -5.10 10.05 -9.38
N ARG A 88 -6.40 9.77 -9.44
CA ARG A 88 -7.14 9.75 -10.71
C ARG A 88 -7.01 11.13 -11.34
N ARG A 89 -6.21 11.24 -12.41
CA ARG A 89 -6.18 12.46 -13.22
C ARG A 89 -7.59 12.66 -13.75
N GLY A 90 -8.26 13.71 -13.26
CA GLY A 90 -9.66 13.95 -13.51
C GLY A 90 -9.96 13.95 -15.01
N ARG A 91 -11.04 13.26 -15.39
CA ARG A 91 -11.71 13.51 -16.66
C ARG A 91 -12.07 15.00 -16.70
N PRO A 92 -11.72 15.75 -17.76
CA PRO A 92 -12.15 17.14 -17.86
C PRO A 92 -13.69 17.19 -17.81
N PRO A 93 -14.28 18.20 -17.16
CA PRO A 93 -15.74 18.40 -17.19
C PRO A 93 -16.21 18.43 -18.64
N LYS A 94 -17.33 17.77 -18.97
CA LYS A 94 -17.99 18.01 -20.25
C LYS A 94 -18.45 19.47 -20.24
N GLU A 95 -17.82 20.32 -21.06
CA GLU A 95 -18.42 21.59 -21.44
C GLU A 95 -19.75 21.28 -22.14
N THR A 96 -20.86 21.60 -21.46
CA THR A 96 -22.16 21.74 -22.11
C THR A 96 -22.14 23.07 -22.85
N THR A 97 -21.87 23.02 -24.16
CA THR A 97 -22.26 24.09 -25.07
C THR A 97 -23.78 24.12 -25.11
N ASP A 98 -24.38 25.11 -24.45
CA ASP A 98 -25.74 25.56 -24.73
C ASP A 98 -25.72 26.26 -26.10
N ASP A 99 -26.21 25.56 -27.12
CA ASP A 99 -26.59 26.18 -28.40
C ASP A 99 -27.88 26.99 -28.21
N HIS A 100 -27.83 28.27 -28.60
CA HIS A 100 -28.96 29.20 -28.65
C HIS A 100 -29.97 28.84 -29.75
#